data_AF-A0A6B3HGD2-F1
#
_entry.id   AF-A0A6B3HGD2-F1
#
_cell.length_a   1.000
_cell.length_b   1.000
_cell.length_c   1.000
_cell.angle_alpha   90.00
_cell.angle_beta   90.00
_cell.angle_gamma   90.00
#
_symmetry.space_group_name_H-M   'P 1'
#
loop_
_entity.id
_entity.type
_entity.pdbx_description
1 polymer ?
#
loop_
_entity_poly.entity_id
_entity_poly.type
_entity_poly.pdbx_seq_one_letter_code
_entity_poly.pdbx_strand_id
1 'polypeptide(L)'
;PRGLDKDGAIDPPPYDLPQTAGWYGKGTEPGAEGAALIVGHVDTESEPAVFYGLSAVQPGEKVRVVRDDGSVAEFTVDDVQVVTRERFDAEKAYGPRVDG
;
A
#
# COMPACT_ATOMS: atom_id res chain seq x y z
N PRO A 1 3.34 -12.13 -3.62
CA PRO A 1 1.96 -11.65 -3.87
C PRO A 1 1.06 -12.02 -2.67
N ARG A 2 0.20 -11.11 -2.20
CA ARG A 2 -0.73 -11.30 -1.07
C ARG A 2 -2.16 -11.55 -1.54
N GLY A 3 -2.98 -12.17 -0.66
CA GLY A 3 -4.42 -12.42 -0.85
C GLY A 3 -5.28 -11.52 0.05
N LEU A 4 -6.60 -11.76 0.04
CA LEU A 4 -7.54 -11.10 0.94
C LEU A 4 -7.94 -12.03 2.09
N ASP A 5 -8.15 -11.48 3.28
CA ASP A 5 -8.74 -12.15 4.43
C ASP A 5 -10.27 -12.32 4.26
N LYS A 6 -10.91 -12.91 5.26
CA LYS A 6 -12.38 -13.15 5.28
C LYS A 6 -13.21 -11.86 5.24
N ASP A 7 -12.63 -10.72 5.60
CA ASP A 7 -13.27 -9.41 5.65
C ASP A 7 -12.93 -8.58 4.40
N GLY A 8 -12.18 -9.16 3.44
CA GLY A 8 -11.80 -8.52 2.19
C GLY A 8 -10.59 -7.60 2.30
N ALA A 9 -9.89 -7.59 3.43
CA ALA A 9 -8.66 -6.82 3.62
C ALA A 9 -7.45 -7.59 3.08
N ILE A 10 -6.47 -6.89 2.51
CA ILE A 10 -5.23 -7.56 2.06
C ILE A 10 -4.46 -8.04 3.29
N ASP A 11 -4.11 -9.33 3.34
CA ASP A 11 -3.30 -9.89 4.42
C ASP A 11 -1.94 -9.19 4.48
N PRO A 12 -1.62 -8.44 5.55
CA PRO A 12 -0.32 -7.80 5.69
C PRO A 12 0.79 -8.86 5.85
N PRO A 13 2.06 -8.52 5.55
CA PRO A 13 3.20 -9.34 5.93
C PRO A 13 3.18 -9.67 7.44
N PRO A 14 3.75 -10.81 7.87
CA PRO A 14 3.79 -11.16 9.29
C PRO A 14 4.67 -10.18 10.08
N TYR A 15 4.38 -9.99 11.36
CA TYR A 15 5.07 -9.01 12.22
C TYR A 15 6.56 -9.31 12.44
N ASP A 16 7.01 -10.56 12.25
CA ASP A 16 8.42 -10.97 12.30
C ASP A 16 9.22 -10.55 11.03
N LEU A 17 8.53 -9.99 10.03
CA LEU A 17 9.12 -9.39 8.83
C LEU A 17 8.77 -7.89 8.74
N PRO A 18 9.16 -7.07 9.71
CA PRO A 18 8.71 -5.67 9.85
C PRO A 18 9.07 -4.80 8.64
N GLN A 19 10.20 -5.07 7.99
CA GLN A 19 10.69 -4.30 6.84
C GLN A 19 10.12 -4.78 5.50
N THR A 20 9.08 -5.62 5.52
CA THR A 20 8.46 -6.18 4.31
C THR A 20 7.13 -5.49 4.01
N ALA A 21 6.95 -5.10 2.75
CA ALA A 21 5.66 -4.75 2.17
C ALA A 21 5.20 -5.86 1.21
N GLY A 22 3.89 -5.98 1.02
CA GLY A 22 3.28 -6.96 0.13
C GLY A 22 2.35 -6.30 -0.88
N TRP A 23 2.49 -6.66 -2.16
CA TRP A 23 1.54 -6.30 -3.20
C TRP A 23 0.41 -7.32 -3.29
N TYR A 24 -0.83 -6.85 -3.47
CA TYR A 24 -1.99 -7.70 -3.74
C TYR A 24 -1.93 -8.29 -5.16
N GLY A 25 -1.49 -9.55 -5.26
CA GLY A 25 -1.09 -10.15 -6.54
C GLY A 25 -2.23 -10.50 -7.49
N LYS A 26 -3.49 -10.38 -7.06
CA LYS A 26 -4.66 -10.52 -7.94
C LYS A 26 -5.16 -9.17 -8.49
N GLY A 27 -4.55 -8.06 -8.06
CA GLY A 27 -4.88 -6.71 -8.52
C GLY A 27 -3.95 -6.24 -9.66
N THR A 28 -3.99 -4.95 -9.93
CA THR A 28 -3.12 -4.31 -10.92
C THR A 28 -1.67 -4.31 -10.44
N GLU A 29 -0.75 -4.66 -11.33
CA GLU A 29 0.68 -4.59 -11.07
C GLU A 29 1.16 -3.13 -10.99
N PRO A 30 2.07 -2.77 -10.07
CA PRO A 30 2.62 -1.41 -10.01
C PRO A 30 3.18 -0.95 -11.36
N GLY A 31 2.63 0.14 -11.88
CA GLY A 31 3.02 0.73 -13.18
C GLY A 31 2.15 0.31 -14.37
N ALA A 32 1.25 -0.65 -14.20
CA ALA A 32 0.20 -0.93 -15.17
C ALA A 32 -1.02 0.00 -14.96
N GLU A 33 -1.89 0.07 -15.96
CA GLU A 33 -3.15 0.84 -15.87
C GLU A 33 -4.08 0.26 -14.79
N GLY A 34 -4.42 1.08 -13.78
CA GLY A 34 -5.29 0.72 -12.67
C GLY A 34 -4.64 0.89 -11.29
N ALA A 35 -5.36 0.49 -10.24
CA ALA A 35 -4.93 0.66 -8.85
C ALA A 35 -4.07 -0.51 -8.36
N ALA A 36 -2.78 -0.23 -8.11
CA ALA A 36 -1.90 -1.18 -7.43
C ALA A 36 -1.99 -1.02 -5.91
N LEU A 37 -2.21 -2.12 -5.19
CA LEU A 37 -2.40 -2.12 -3.74
C LEU A 37 -1.21 -2.76 -3.03
N ILE A 38 -0.59 -2.00 -2.12
CA ILE A 38 0.57 -2.42 -1.33
C ILE A 38 0.24 -2.26 0.15
N VAL A 39 0.51 -3.28 0.95
CA VAL A 39 0.23 -3.34 2.38
C VAL A 39 1.50 -3.64 3.18
N GLY A 40 1.59 -3.10 4.39
CA GLY A 40 2.74 -3.24 5.29
C GLY A 40 2.41 -2.60 6.64
N HIS A 41 3.26 -2.86 7.64
CA HIS A 41 3.08 -2.29 8.98
C HIS A 41 3.75 -0.92 9.11
N VAL A 42 3.18 -0.06 9.95
CA VAL A 42 3.81 1.19 10.39
C VAL A 42 4.87 0.89 11.44
N ASP A 43 4.54 0.02 12.39
CA ASP A 43 5.39 -0.45 13.47
C ASP A 43 5.00 -1.87 13.91
N THR A 44 5.87 -2.46 14.71
CA THR A 44 5.60 -3.65 15.52
C THR A 44 5.53 -3.25 17.00
N GLU A 45 5.29 -4.21 17.88
CA GLU A 45 5.37 -3.97 19.32
C GLU A 45 6.76 -3.48 19.80
N SER A 46 7.81 -3.68 19.00
CA SER A 46 9.20 -3.45 19.42
C SER A 46 10.01 -2.50 18.53
N GLU A 47 9.60 -2.28 17.28
CA GLU A 47 10.38 -1.50 16.32
C GLU A 47 9.54 -0.88 15.19
N PRO A 48 9.99 0.24 14.59
CA PRO A 48 9.49 0.76 13.32
C PRO A 48 9.46 -0.29 12.21
N ALA A 49 8.44 -0.26 11.35
CA ALA A 49 8.29 -1.16 10.21
C ALA A 49 8.37 -0.39 8.87
N VAL A 50 8.18 -1.11 7.76
CA VAL A 50 8.39 -0.62 6.39
C VAL A 50 7.68 0.69 6.08
N PHE A 51 6.55 0.97 6.73
CA PHE A 51 5.73 2.17 6.53
C PHE A 51 5.77 3.17 7.68
N TYR A 52 6.72 3.05 8.61
CA TYR A 52 6.88 4.00 9.71
C TYR A 52 6.93 5.47 9.22
N GLY A 53 7.63 5.72 8.13
CA GLY A 53 7.77 7.05 7.53
C GLY A 53 6.57 7.55 6.74
N LEU A 54 5.52 6.74 6.48
CA LEU A 54 4.38 7.17 5.66
C LEU A 54 3.63 8.36 6.27
N SER A 55 3.64 8.50 7.59
CA SER A 55 2.99 9.61 8.29
C SER A 55 3.63 10.98 8.00
N ALA A 56 4.86 11.00 7.47
CA ALA A 56 5.58 12.22 7.13
C ALA A 56 5.49 12.58 5.64
N VAL A 57 4.98 11.67 4.80
CA VAL A 57 4.88 11.87 3.34
C VAL A 57 3.86 12.95 3.03
N GLN A 58 4.19 13.81 2.06
CA GLN A 58 3.33 14.89 1.59
C GLN A 58 2.91 14.71 0.13
N PRO A 59 1.75 15.27 -0.27
CA PRO A 59 1.40 15.40 -1.68
C PRO A 59 2.53 16.04 -2.50
N GLY A 60 2.79 15.49 -3.69
CA GLY A 60 3.88 15.87 -4.58
C GLY A 60 5.17 15.04 -4.40
N GLU A 61 5.32 14.29 -3.30
CA GLU A 61 6.46 13.39 -3.13
C GLU A 61 6.41 12.19 -4.07
N LYS A 62 7.58 11.58 -4.32
CA LYS A 62 7.73 10.46 -5.25
C LYS A 62 7.82 9.12 -4.53
N VAL A 63 7.05 8.15 -5.02
CA VAL A 63 7.15 6.74 -4.61
C VAL A 63 7.67 5.95 -5.80
N ARG A 64 8.74 5.19 -5.61
CA ARG A 64 9.34 4.36 -6.67
C ARG A 64 9.23 2.88 -6.29
N VAL A 65 8.68 2.08 -7.20
CA VAL A 65 8.56 0.63 -7.06
C VAL A 65 9.46 -0.02 -8.10
N VAL A 66 10.49 -0.72 -7.63
CA VAL A 66 11.37 -1.53 -8.49
C VAL A 66 10.68 -2.86 -8.76
N ARG A 67 10.55 -3.21 -10.03
CA ARG A 67 9.90 -4.45 -10.49
C ARG A 67 10.93 -5.54 -10.74
N ASP A 68 10.45 -6.78 -10.86
CA ASP A 68 11.30 -7.95 -11.08
C ASP A 68 12.00 -7.94 -12.45
N ASP A 69 11.38 -7.31 -13.45
CA ASP A 69 11.97 -7.03 -14.76
C ASP A 69 13.06 -5.94 -14.75
N GLY A 70 13.34 -5.34 -13.60
CA GLY A 70 14.33 -4.28 -13.41
C GLY A 70 13.83 -2.88 -13.78
N SER A 71 12.60 -2.73 -14.26
CA SER A 71 11.97 -1.44 -14.48
C SER A 71 11.55 -0.78 -13.17
N VAL A 72 11.31 0.54 -13.21
CA VAL A 72 10.84 1.31 -12.06
C VAL A 72 9.52 1.98 -12.40
N ALA A 73 8.48 1.66 -11.65
CA ALA A 73 7.24 2.42 -11.65
C ALA A 73 7.39 3.60 -10.68
N GLU A 74 7.27 4.82 -11.19
CA GLU A 74 7.27 6.03 -10.38
C GLU A 74 5.83 6.56 -10.23
N PHE A 75 5.45 6.84 -8.99
CA PHE A 75 4.19 7.46 -8.61
C PHE A 75 4.47 8.80 -7.95
N THR A 76 3.49 9.70 -8.05
CA THR A 76 3.47 10.95 -7.27
C THR A 76 2.36 10.81 -6.25
N VAL A 77 2.65 11.16 -5.00
CA VAL A 77 1.65 11.17 -3.93
C VAL A 77 0.65 12.27 -4.24
N ASP A 78 -0.61 11.89 -4.39
CA ASP A 78 -1.71 12.83 -4.60
C ASP A 78 -2.37 13.22 -3.27
N ASP A 79 -2.59 12.25 -2.39
CA ASP A 79 -3.25 12.44 -1.11
C ASP A 79 -2.78 11.41 -0.05
N VAL A 80 -2.88 11.78 1.23
CA VAL A 80 -2.55 10.93 2.38
C VAL A 80 -3.71 10.94 3.36
N GLN A 81 -4.33 9.78 3.58
CA GLN A 81 -5.48 9.64 4.48
C GLN A 81 -5.19 8.64 5.60
N VAL A 82 -5.52 9.02 6.82
CA VAL A 82 -5.59 8.11 7.98
C VAL A 82 -7.06 7.83 8.24
N VAL A 83 -7.46 6.57 8.07
CA VAL A 83 -8.86 6.13 8.20
C VAL A 83 -8.96 5.14 9.35
N THR A 84 -9.92 5.32 10.25
CA THR A 84 -10.17 4.35 11.32
C THR A 84 -10.86 3.11 10.76
N ARG A 85 -10.77 1.97 11.46
CA ARG A 85 -11.37 0.71 10.99
C ARG A 85 -12.87 0.84 10.74
N GLU A 86 -13.58 1.62 11.54
CA GLU A 86 -15.03 1.84 11.41
C GLU A 86 -15.41 2.66 10.17
N ARG A 87 -14.47 3.46 9.63
CA ARG A 87 -14.67 4.32 8.46
C ARG A 87 -14.02 3.77 7.20
N PHE A 88 -13.40 2.60 7.28
CA PHE A 88 -12.74 1.97 6.15
C PHE A 88 -13.78 1.46 5.14
N ASP A 89 -13.67 1.94 3.91
CA ASP A 89 -14.50 1.54 2.78
C ASP A 89 -13.59 0.92 1.72
N ALA A 90 -13.70 -0.40 1.55
CA ALA A 90 -12.86 -1.16 0.62
C ALA A 90 -13.13 -0.77 -0.84
N GLU A 91 -14.36 -0.42 -1.22
CA GLU A 91 -14.67 -0.01 -2.59
C GLU A 91 -13.99 1.31 -2.92
N LYS A 92 -14.04 2.27 -1.99
CA LYS A 92 -13.33 3.55 -2.14
C LYS A 92 -11.81 3.38 -2.09
N ALA A 93 -11.30 2.48 -1.24
CA ALA A 93 -9.87 2.27 -1.07
C ALA A 93 -9.22 1.51 -2.25
N TYR A 94 -9.95 0.56 -2.84
CA TYR A 94 -9.42 -0.37 -3.85
C TYR A 94 -9.96 -0.11 -5.26
N GLY A 95 -11.03 0.67 -5.40
CA GLY A 95 -11.63 1.02 -6.68
C GLY A 95 -10.81 2.03 -7.48
N PRO A 96 -11.22 2.30 -8.74
CA PRO A 96 -10.62 3.34 -9.56
C PRO A 96 -10.65 4.68 -8.81
N ARG A 97 -9.50 5.38 -8.78
CA ARG A 97 -9.50 6.76 -8.32
C ARG A 97 -10.15 7.63 -9.38
N VAL A 98 -11.05 8.49 -8.92
CA VAL A 98 -11.61 9.60 -9.69
C VAL A 98 -10.98 10.84 -9.10
N ASP A 99 -10.33 11.65 -9.94
CA ASP A 99 -9.77 12.93 -9.50
C ASP A 99 -10.90 13.79 -8.89
N GLY A 100 -10.60 14.44 -7.77
CA GLY A 100 -11.52 15.32 -7.04
C GLY A 100 -11.55 16.74 -7.59
#